data_AF-A0A0C3MW45-F1
#
_entry.id   AF-A0A0C3MW45-F1
#
_cell.length_a   1.000
_cell.length_b   1.000
_cell.length_c   1.000
_cell.angle_alpha   90.00
_cell.angle_beta   90.00
_cell.angle_gamma   90.00
#
_symmetry.space_group_name_H-M   'P 1'
#
loop_
_entity.id
_entity.type
_entity.pdbx_description
1 polymer ?
#
loop_
_entity_poly.entity_id
_entity_poly.type
_entity_poly.pdbx_seq_one_letter_code
_entity_poly.pdbx_strand_id
1 'polypeptide(L)'
;MTATALRDAQPEPKPMIIISPLLKEQHFGAAEGSPWLIRQDPSRTLEEHFADGRYPVLYERTQKFPGGESLDDLAARADEAVRQLLLHHILQAARIGSQDDHIALVSHGLCISEMVAALVKRNHEGTPDTSYRGLRNTAWARVTVQVKVKFELTWIAKFSNHCLGRTRWRSGVY
;
A
#
# COMPACT_ATOMS: atom_id res chain seq x y z
N MET A 1 -9.13 -6.19 13.38
CA MET A 1 -9.91 -5.14 14.08
C MET A 1 -10.42 -4.07 13.11
N THR A 2 -9.54 -3.35 12.40
CA THR A 2 -9.95 -2.26 11.49
C THR A 2 -10.85 -2.69 10.32
N ALA A 3 -10.51 -3.78 9.61
CA ALA A 3 -11.33 -4.27 8.50
C ALA A 3 -12.74 -4.72 8.94
N THR A 4 -12.84 -5.36 10.11
CA THR A 4 -14.11 -5.77 10.71
C THR A 4 -14.98 -4.56 11.02
N ALA A 5 -14.43 -3.55 11.67
CA ALA A 5 -15.13 -2.31 11.99
C ALA A 5 -15.62 -1.59 10.71
N LEU A 6 -14.80 -1.56 9.65
CA LEU A 6 -15.19 -0.98 8.37
C LEU A 6 -16.34 -1.74 7.72
N ARG A 7 -16.29 -3.08 7.70
CA ARG A 7 -17.36 -3.93 7.18
C ARG A 7 -18.66 -3.75 7.98
N ASP A 8 -18.56 -3.68 9.30
CA ASP A 8 -19.74 -3.59 10.16
C ASP A 8 -20.49 -2.28 10.02
N ALA A 9 -19.83 -1.23 9.52
CA ALA A 9 -20.43 0.04 9.17
C ALA A 9 -21.04 0.08 7.75
N GLN A 10 -20.90 -0.98 6.93
CA GLN A 10 -21.49 -1.04 5.59
C GLN A 10 -22.96 -1.49 5.65
N PRO A 11 -23.80 -1.06 4.68
CA PRO A 11 -25.15 -1.59 4.53
C PRO A 11 -25.14 -3.07 4.12
N GLU A 12 -26.29 -3.72 4.26
CA GLU A 12 -26.48 -5.09 3.76
C GLU A 12 -26.68 -5.12 2.23
N PRO A 13 -26.18 -6.15 1.53
CA PRO A 13 -25.38 -7.26 2.05
C PRO A 13 -23.94 -6.81 2.37
N LYS A 14 -23.44 -7.19 3.55
CA LYS A 14 -22.06 -6.86 3.94
C LYS A 14 -21.03 -7.46 2.99
N PRO A 15 -19.97 -6.71 2.61
CA PRO A 15 -18.91 -7.23 1.75
C PRO A 15 -18.09 -8.31 2.45
N MET A 16 -17.59 -9.28 1.67
CA MET A 16 -16.71 -10.34 2.15
C MET A 16 -15.36 -9.77 2.59
N ILE A 17 -14.81 -10.28 3.70
CA ILE A 17 -13.43 -9.99 4.12
C ILE A 17 -12.53 -11.13 3.66
N ILE A 18 -11.49 -10.77 2.90
CA ILE A 18 -10.41 -11.67 2.51
C ILE A 18 -9.17 -11.27 3.33
N ILE A 19 -8.55 -12.26 3.99
CA ILE A 19 -7.31 -12.06 4.76
C ILE A 19 -6.15 -12.63 3.92
N SER A 20 -5.09 -11.85 3.74
CA SER A 20 -3.91 -12.30 3.01
C SER A 20 -2.62 -11.89 3.73
N PRO A 21 -1.64 -12.80 3.85
CA PRO A 21 -0.32 -12.47 4.42
C PRO A 21 0.45 -11.45 3.56
N LEU A 22 0.09 -11.28 2.28
CA LEU A 22 0.72 -10.32 1.38
C LEU A 22 0.48 -8.86 1.81
N LEU A 23 -0.54 -8.61 2.63
CA LEU A 23 -0.94 -7.28 3.10
C LEU A 23 -0.31 -6.87 4.44
N LYS A 24 0.62 -7.66 4.98
CA LYS A 24 1.35 -7.33 6.22
C LYS A 24 2.31 -6.16 6.01
N GLU A 25 2.66 -5.48 7.10
CA GLU A 25 3.73 -4.48 7.08
C GLU A 25 5.07 -5.09 6.63
N GLN A 26 6.04 -4.24 6.27
CA GLN A 26 7.44 -4.64 6.16
C GLN A 26 7.86 -5.47 7.38
N HIS A 27 8.47 -6.62 7.15
CA HIS A 27 9.10 -7.40 8.21
C HIS A 27 10.42 -6.74 8.62
N PHE A 28 10.52 -6.23 9.86
CA PHE A 28 11.74 -5.58 10.32
C PHE A 28 12.78 -6.55 10.91
N GLY A 29 12.48 -7.86 10.94
CA GLY A 29 13.41 -8.88 11.42
C GLY A 29 13.88 -8.61 12.85
N ALA A 30 15.20 -8.61 13.06
CA ALA A 30 15.80 -8.37 14.37
C ALA A 30 15.49 -6.99 14.97
N ALA A 31 15.07 -6.02 14.15
CA ALA A 31 14.70 -4.68 14.62
C ALA A 31 13.27 -4.59 15.18
N GLU A 32 12.44 -5.63 15.01
CA GLU A 32 11.07 -5.66 15.54
C GLU A 32 11.06 -5.43 17.06
N GLY A 33 10.20 -4.53 17.52
CA GLY A 33 10.08 -4.17 18.95
C GLY A 33 11.22 -3.33 19.52
N SER A 34 12.25 -3.02 18.74
CA SER A 34 13.35 -2.15 19.17
C SER A 34 13.01 -0.66 19.03
N PRO A 35 13.62 0.23 19.84
CA PRO A 35 13.43 1.66 19.71
C PRO A 35 13.90 2.19 18.34
N TRP A 36 13.12 3.11 17.77
CA TRP A 36 13.45 3.76 16.50
C TRP A 36 14.64 4.70 16.65
N LEU A 37 15.76 4.37 16.01
CA LEU A 37 16.96 5.21 16.02
C LEU A 37 17.03 6.07 14.75
N ILE A 38 16.70 7.36 14.88
CA ILE A 38 16.58 8.29 13.74
C ILE A 38 17.92 8.50 13.00
N ARG A 39 19.04 8.43 13.71
CA ARG A 39 20.37 8.74 13.16
C ARG A 39 21.34 7.58 13.40
N GLN A 40 22.02 7.19 12.33
CA GLN A 40 23.22 6.37 12.40
C GLN A 40 24.37 7.18 13.03
N ASP A 41 25.22 6.51 13.81
CA ASP A 41 26.50 7.08 14.22
C ASP A 41 27.42 7.08 12.99
N PRO A 42 27.86 8.26 12.49
CA PRO A 42 28.67 8.32 11.28
C PRO A 42 30.03 7.64 11.41
N SER A 43 30.47 7.33 12.63
CA SER A 43 31.72 6.60 12.88
C SER A 43 31.57 5.08 12.82
N ARG A 44 30.35 4.56 12.61
CA ARG A 44 30.05 3.13 12.65
C ARG A 44 29.32 2.67 11.39
N THR A 45 29.60 1.43 11.00
CA THR A 45 28.88 0.69 9.96
C THR A 45 27.49 0.25 10.45
N LEU A 46 26.61 -0.13 9.53
CA LEU A 46 25.29 -0.67 9.89
C LEU A 46 25.42 -2.01 10.63
N GLU A 47 26.39 -2.83 10.24
CA GLU A 47 26.67 -4.13 10.83
C GLU A 47 27.10 -3.99 12.30
N GLU A 48 27.96 -3.01 12.61
CA GLU A 48 28.35 -2.69 14.00
C GLU A 48 27.15 -2.20 14.82
N HIS A 49 26.26 -1.40 14.23
CA HIS A 49 25.02 -1.02 14.89
C HIS A 49 24.15 -2.23 15.22
N PHE A 50 23.93 -3.12 14.26
CA PHE A 50 23.10 -4.30 14.45
C PHE A 50 23.69 -5.26 15.50
N ALA A 51 25.02 -5.43 15.52
CA ALA A 51 25.71 -6.23 16.54
C ALA A 51 25.49 -5.70 17.96
N ASP A 52 25.38 -4.38 18.11
CA ASP A 52 25.08 -3.71 19.38
C ASP A 52 23.56 -3.64 19.70
N GLY A 53 22.72 -4.30 18.90
CA GLY A 53 21.26 -4.25 19.04
C GLY A 53 20.65 -2.87 18.74
N ARG A 54 21.33 -2.05 17.95
CA ARG A 54 20.87 -0.72 17.52
C ARG A 54 20.44 -0.78 16.06
N TYR A 55 19.24 -0.29 15.78
CA TYR A 55 18.64 -0.39 14.44
C TYR A 55 18.32 1.01 13.90
N PRO A 56 19.31 1.68 13.28
CA PRO A 56 19.11 3.01 12.68
C PRO A 56 18.19 2.97 11.45
N VAL A 57 17.65 4.13 11.09
CA VAL A 57 16.93 4.32 9.82
C VAL A 57 17.81 3.91 8.65
N LEU A 58 17.26 3.07 7.77
CA LEU A 58 17.86 2.67 6.51
C LEU A 58 17.39 3.63 5.41
N TYR A 59 18.33 4.21 4.67
CA TYR A 59 18.03 5.22 3.66
C TYR A 59 17.90 4.62 2.26
N GLU A 60 18.62 3.53 1.99
CA GLU A 60 18.60 2.86 0.69
C GLU A 60 17.48 1.82 0.62
N ARG A 61 16.89 1.65 -0.56
CA ARG A 61 15.76 0.72 -0.76
C ARG A 61 16.14 -0.75 -0.62
N THR A 62 17.40 -1.08 -0.89
CA THR A 62 17.95 -2.45 -0.83
C THR A 62 18.44 -2.83 0.56
N GLN A 63 18.63 -1.85 1.45
CA GLN A 63 19.02 -2.10 2.83
C GLN A 63 17.90 -2.80 3.60
N LYS A 64 18.30 -3.70 4.51
CA LYS A 64 17.39 -4.39 5.41
C LYS A 64 18.08 -4.75 6.71
N PHE A 65 17.27 -4.89 7.75
CA PHE A 65 17.73 -5.44 9.02
C PHE A 65 17.94 -6.96 8.90
N PRO A 66 18.74 -7.56 9.80
CA PRO A 66 18.93 -9.01 9.82
C PRO A 66 17.59 -9.76 9.90
N GLY A 67 17.35 -10.65 8.94
CA GLY A 67 16.09 -11.41 8.82
C GLY A 67 14.87 -10.59 8.38
N GLY A 68 15.04 -9.30 8.05
CA GLY A 68 13.98 -8.42 7.59
C GLY A 68 13.77 -8.43 6.06
N GLU A 69 12.77 -7.67 5.62
CA GLU A 69 12.54 -7.28 4.23
C GLU A 69 13.22 -5.94 3.96
N SER A 70 13.78 -5.77 2.76
CA SER A 70 14.10 -4.45 2.22
C SER A 70 12.84 -3.77 1.66
N LEU A 71 12.95 -2.49 1.27
CA LEU A 71 11.83 -1.81 0.60
C LEU A 71 11.58 -2.37 -0.80
N ASP A 72 12.60 -2.91 -1.46
CA ASP A 72 12.44 -3.58 -2.75
C ASP A 72 11.79 -4.97 -2.59
N ASP A 73 12.12 -5.72 -1.52
CA ASP A 73 11.42 -6.95 -1.16
C ASP A 73 9.92 -6.67 -0.89
N LEU A 74 9.63 -5.62 -0.12
CA LEU A 74 8.26 -5.17 0.14
C LEU A 74 7.55 -4.73 -1.15
N ALA A 75 8.24 -4.03 -2.05
CA ALA A 75 7.67 -3.59 -3.33
C ALA A 75 7.30 -4.79 -4.23
N ALA A 76 8.16 -5.80 -4.28
CA ALA A 76 7.88 -7.05 -5.01
C ALA A 76 6.66 -7.77 -4.43
N ARG A 77 6.57 -7.86 -3.09
CA ARG A 77 5.40 -8.43 -2.41
C ARG A 77 4.13 -7.62 -2.65
N ALA A 78 4.21 -6.30 -2.63
CA ALA A 78 3.09 -5.42 -2.91
C ALA A 78 2.59 -5.57 -4.36
N ASP A 79 3.51 -5.74 -5.32
CA ASP A 79 3.15 -6.04 -6.71
C ASP A 79 2.38 -7.36 -6.83
N GLU A 80 2.86 -8.40 -6.13
CA GLU A 80 2.17 -9.69 -6.10
C GLU A 80 0.80 -9.58 -5.43
N ALA A 81 0.67 -8.80 -4.35
CA ALA A 81 -0.61 -8.52 -3.72
C ALA A 81 -1.59 -7.86 -4.69
N VAL A 82 -1.13 -6.87 -5.48
CA VAL A 82 -1.95 -6.23 -6.52
C VAL A 82 -2.42 -7.25 -7.56
N ARG A 83 -1.51 -8.08 -8.06
CA ARG A 83 -1.82 -9.11 -9.07
C ARG A 83 -2.83 -10.13 -8.56
N GLN A 84 -2.60 -10.69 -7.37
CA GLN A 84 -3.44 -11.78 -6.84
C GLN A 84 -4.79 -11.27 -6.30
N LEU A 85 -4.80 -10.12 -5.63
CA LEU A 85 -5.95 -9.68 -4.85
C LEU A 85 -6.79 -8.60 -5.55
N LEU A 86 -6.23 -7.83 -6.48
CA LEU A 86 -6.94 -6.68 -7.07
C LEU A 86 -7.19 -6.86 -8.56
N LEU A 87 -6.16 -7.29 -9.29
CA LEU A 87 -6.19 -7.27 -10.75
C LEU A 87 -7.32 -8.11 -11.32
N HIS A 88 -7.59 -9.28 -10.71
CA HIS A 88 -8.73 -10.11 -11.09
C HIS A 88 -10.06 -9.34 -11.01
N HIS A 89 -10.35 -8.71 -9.87
CA HIS A 89 -11.61 -7.98 -9.67
C HIS A 89 -11.73 -6.76 -10.59
N ILE A 90 -10.64 -6.00 -10.77
CA ILE A 90 -10.64 -4.83 -11.65
C ILE A 90 -10.91 -5.24 -13.11
N LEU A 91 -10.25 -6.30 -13.60
CA LEU A 91 -10.45 -6.77 -14.97
C LEU A 91 -11.84 -7.39 -15.17
N GLN A 92 -12.39 -8.08 -14.18
CA GLN A 92 -13.75 -8.61 -14.25
C GLN A 92 -14.78 -7.48 -14.34
N ALA A 93 -14.68 -6.46 -13.46
CA ALA A 93 -15.53 -5.28 -13.51
C ALA A 93 -15.48 -4.60 -14.89
N ALA A 94 -14.27 -4.41 -15.44
CA ALA A 94 -14.09 -3.83 -16.77
C ALA A 94 -14.73 -4.69 -17.89
N ARG A 95 -14.63 -6.03 -17.82
CA ARG A 95 -15.19 -6.94 -18.83
C ARG A 95 -16.71 -6.94 -18.86
N ILE A 96 -17.34 -6.87 -17.69
CA ILE A 96 -18.81 -6.83 -17.59
C ILE A 96 -19.37 -5.42 -17.73
N GLY A 97 -18.51 -4.42 -17.93
CA GLY A 97 -18.89 -3.01 -18.05
C GLY A 97 -19.38 -2.39 -16.75
N SER A 98 -19.10 -3.01 -15.61
CA SER A 98 -19.45 -2.47 -14.30
C SER A 98 -18.67 -1.18 -14.03
N GLN A 99 -19.35 -0.20 -13.45
CA GLN A 99 -18.81 1.09 -13.05
C GLN A 99 -18.97 1.23 -11.53
N ASP A 100 -18.14 2.06 -10.91
CA ASP A 100 -18.21 2.37 -9.47
C ASP A 100 -18.05 1.16 -8.52
N ASP A 101 -17.30 0.14 -8.96
CA ASP A 101 -16.85 -0.93 -8.06
C ASP A 101 -15.81 -0.42 -7.06
N HIS A 102 -16.02 -0.73 -5.78
CA HIS A 102 -15.15 -0.30 -4.69
C HIS A 102 -14.51 -1.49 -3.99
N ILE A 103 -13.17 -1.48 -3.91
CA ILE A 103 -12.38 -2.42 -3.13
C ILE A 103 -11.75 -1.65 -1.97
N ALA A 104 -12.07 -2.07 -0.74
CA ALA A 104 -11.42 -1.54 0.45
C ALA A 104 -10.24 -2.43 0.84
N LEU A 105 -9.06 -1.81 0.98
CA LEU A 105 -7.85 -2.47 1.47
C LEU A 105 -7.46 -1.89 2.83
N VAL A 106 -7.20 -2.79 3.77
CA VAL A 106 -6.74 -2.45 5.12
C VAL A 106 -5.40 -3.11 5.34
N SER A 107 -4.36 -2.29 5.51
CA SER A 107 -2.98 -2.72 5.63
C SER A 107 -2.20 -1.70 6.46
N HIS A 108 -0.89 -1.60 6.28
CA HIS A 108 0.05 -0.81 7.07
C HIS A 108 0.72 0.27 6.23
N GLY A 109 1.44 1.19 6.87
CA GLY A 109 1.93 2.41 6.23
C GLY A 109 2.79 2.14 5.01
N LEU A 110 3.86 1.36 5.16
CA LEU A 110 4.80 1.11 4.05
C LEU A 110 4.19 0.17 3.02
N CYS A 111 3.48 -0.89 3.46
CA CYS A 111 2.79 -1.78 2.54
C CYS A 111 1.77 -1.03 1.66
N ILE A 112 0.96 -0.12 2.21
CA ILE A 112 0.01 0.69 1.43
C ILE A 112 0.77 1.56 0.42
N SER A 113 1.85 2.23 0.84
CA SER A 113 2.66 3.08 -0.05
C SER A 113 3.20 2.30 -1.25
N GLU A 114 3.75 1.10 -1.04
CA GLU A 114 4.29 0.27 -2.11
C GLU A 114 3.18 -0.35 -2.98
N MET A 115 2.01 -0.66 -2.43
CA MET A 115 0.85 -1.11 -3.22
C MET A 115 0.32 0.00 -4.14
N VAL A 116 0.25 1.25 -3.65
CA VAL A 116 -0.10 2.40 -4.49
C VAL A 116 0.92 2.57 -5.60
N ALA A 117 2.21 2.51 -5.27
CA ALA A 117 3.26 2.57 -6.28
C ALA A 117 3.12 1.46 -7.33
N ALA A 118 2.82 0.23 -6.93
CA ALA A 118 2.57 -0.89 -7.84
C ALA A 118 1.37 -0.62 -8.77
N LEU A 119 0.25 -0.12 -8.26
CA LEU A 119 -0.90 0.24 -9.09
C LEU A 119 -0.58 1.37 -10.08
N VAL A 120 0.13 2.40 -9.63
CA VAL A 120 0.46 3.56 -10.48
C VAL A 120 1.52 3.23 -11.53
N LYS A 121 2.47 2.33 -11.24
CA LYS A 121 3.46 1.84 -12.23
C LYS A 121 2.82 1.16 -13.45
N ARG A 122 1.57 0.69 -13.32
CA ARG A 122 0.78 0.12 -14.43
C ARG A 122 0.13 1.19 -15.31
N ASN A 123 0.22 2.46 -14.95
CA ASN A 123 -0.33 3.57 -15.73
C ASN A 123 0.49 3.78 -17.00
N HIS A 124 -0.17 3.76 -18.16
CA HIS A 124 0.48 4.02 -19.45
C HIS A 124 0.84 5.50 -19.64
N GLU A 125 0.22 6.41 -18.90
CA GLU A 125 0.49 7.86 -18.98
C GLU A 125 1.73 8.29 -18.17
N GLY A 126 2.47 7.32 -17.60
CA GLY A 126 3.68 7.54 -16.82
C GLY A 126 3.45 7.37 -15.31
N THR A 127 4.57 7.16 -14.60
CA THR A 127 4.59 7.07 -13.13
C THR A 127 5.02 8.43 -12.57
N PRO A 128 4.20 9.11 -11.75
CA PRO A 128 4.63 10.33 -11.06
C PRO A 128 5.80 10.03 -10.15
N ASP A 129 6.84 10.88 -10.19
CA ASP A 129 7.94 10.84 -9.23
C ASP A 129 7.48 11.44 -7.89
N THR A 130 6.81 10.63 -7.07
CA THR A 130 6.28 11.07 -5.78
C THR A 130 6.34 9.98 -4.73
N SER A 131 6.47 10.40 -3.48
CA SER A 131 6.43 9.50 -2.33
C SER A 131 5.00 9.32 -1.84
N TYR A 132 4.58 8.06 -1.70
CA TYR A 132 3.28 7.70 -1.14
C TYR A 132 3.33 7.39 0.37
N ARG A 133 4.44 7.73 1.03
CA ARG A 133 4.68 7.47 2.47
C ARG A 133 4.02 8.51 3.37
N GLY A 134 4.02 8.24 4.67
CA GLY A 134 3.56 9.19 5.70
C GLY A 134 2.07 9.13 6.00
N LEU A 135 1.41 8.00 5.69
CA LEU A 135 0.04 7.76 6.10
C LEU A 135 -0.05 7.72 7.63
N ARG A 136 -0.97 8.51 8.19
CA ARG A 136 -1.30 8.48 9.61
C ARG A 136 -2.16 7.27 9.92
N ASN A 137 -2.16 6.82 11.18
CA ASN A 137 -3.06 5.76 11.62
C ASN A 137 -4.51 6.12 11.26
N THR A 138 -5.23 5.17 10.65
CA THR A 138 -6.62 5.31 10.16
C THR A 138 -6.85 6.37 9.08
N ALA A 139 -5.80 7.00 8.54
CA ALA A 139 -5.92 7.74 7.30
C ALA A 139 -6.24 6.78 6.15
N TRP A 140 -6.82 7.31 5.08
CA TRP A 140 -7.12 6.52 3.90
C TRP A 140 -6.57 7.17 2.64
N ALA A 141 -6.15 6.32 1.73
CA ALA A 141 -5.82 6.68 0.37
C ALA A 141 -6.91 6.17 -0.55
N ARG A 142 -7.19 6.93 -1.61
CA ARG A 142 -8.02 6.46 -2.71
C ARG A 142 -7.19 6.35 -3.97
N VAL A 143 -7.26 5.20 -4.62
CA VAL A 143 -6.76 5.00 -5.98
C VAL A 143 -7.95 4.76 -6.89
N THR A 144 -8.16 5.65 -7.85
CA THR A 144 -9.17 5.45 -8.90
C THR A 144 -8.50 4.82 -10.10
N VAL A 145 -9.00 3.66 -10.54
CA VAL A 145 -8.51 2.94 -11.71
C VAL A 145 -9.54 3.05 -12.83
N GLN A 146 -9.12 3.56 -13.98
CA GLN A 146 -9.90 3.47 -15.21
C GLN A 146 -9.23 2.47 -16.16
N VAL A 147 -10.02 1.51 -16.65
CA VAL A 147 -9.60 0.55 -17.67
C VAL A 147 -10.27 0.91 -18.99
N LYS A 148 -9.49 1.37 -19.98
CA LYS A 148 -9.99 1.57 -21.35
C LYS A 148 -9.85 0.26 -22.10
N VAL A 149 -10.97 -0.28 -22.60
CA VAL A 149 -10.98 -1.46 -23.47
C VAL A 149 -11.08 -0.96 -24.90
N LYS A 150 -9.95 -0.63 -25.54
CA LYS A 150 -9.89 -0.28 -26.97
C LYS A 150 -8.75 -1.02 -27.64
N PHE A 151 -9.01 -2.23 -28.14
CA PHE A 151 -8.02 -3.14 -28.75
C PHE A 151 -6.80 -3.52 -27.87
N GLU A 152 -6.51 -2.73 -26.83
CA GLU A 152 -5.55 -2.89 -25.74
C GLU A 152 -6.16 -2.32 -24.43
N LEU A 153 -5.70 -2.82 -23.28
CA LEU A 153 -6.14 -2.39 -21.95
C LEU A 153 -5.32 -1.19 -21.47
N THR A 154 -5.88 0.03 -21.51
CA THR A 154 -5.19 1.20 -20.92
C THR A 154 -5.59 1.39 -19.46
N TRP A 155 -4.62 1.50 -18.57
CA TRP A 155 -4.78 1.73 -17.14
C TRP A 155 -4.48 3.18 -16.78
N ILE A 156 -5.35 3.83 -16.00
CA ILE A 156 -5.12 5.16 -15.40
C ILE A 156 -5.37 5.07 -13.90
N ALA A 157 -4.37 5.40 -13.08
CA ALA A 157 -4.45 5.37 -11.62
C ALA A 157 -4.25 6.77 -11.03
N LYS A 158 -5.20 7.27 -10.23
CA LYS A 158 -5.09 8.56 -9.52
C LYS A 158 -5.10 8.37 -8.01
N PHE A 159 -4.10 8.90 -7.31
CA PHE A 159 -3.97 8.81 -5.85
C PHE A 159 -4.43 10.09 -5.14
N SER A 160 -5.23 9.95 -4.08
CA SER A 160 -5.54 11.05 -3.14
C SER A 160 -5.42 10.58 -1.68
N ASN A 161 -4.83 11.42 -0.83
CA ASN A 161 -4.68 11.16 0.61
C ASN A 161 -5.72 11.95 1.41
N HIS A 162 -6.41 11.30 2.32
CA HIS A 162 -7.43 11.91 3.16
C HIS A 162 -7.15 11.60 4.64
N CYS A 163 -6.95 12.67 5.41
CA CYS A 163 -7.00 12.61 6.86
C CYS A 163 -8.43 12.87 7.33
N LEU A 164 -8.84 12.30 8.47
CA LEU A 164 -10.13 12.57 9.12
C LEU A 164 -10.21 14.04 9.57
N GLY A 165 -10.46 14.94 8.63
CA GLY A 165 -10.99 16.29 8.81
C GLY A 165 -12.28 16.36 8.00
N ARG A 166 -13.42 16.41 8.70
CA ARG A 166 -14.81 16.49 8.19
C ARG A 166 -14.91 16.72 6.68
N THR A 167 -14.96 15.64 5.90
CA THR A 167 -15.40 15.72 4.50
C THR A 167 -16.63 14.85 4.36
N ARG A 168 -17.78 15.53 4.35
CA ARG A 168 -19.10 14.99 4.05
C ARG A 168 -19.04 14.49 2.60
N TRP A 169 -19.41 13.23 2.36
CA TRP A 169 -19.61 12.71 1.02
C TRP A 169 -20.67 13.56 0.31
N ARG A 170 -20.29 14.22 -0.80
CA ARG A 170 -21.24 14.64 -1.83
C ARG A 170 -21.08 13.65 -2.97
N SER A 171 -22.13 12.89 -3.23
CA SER A 171 -22.33 12.14 -4.47
C SER A 171 -22.21 13.11 -5.65
N GLY A 172 -21.07 13.10 -6.32
CA GLY A 172 -20.87 13.78 -7.59
C GLY A 172 -20.94 12.74 -8.68
N VAL A 173 -22.07 12.71 -9.38
CA VAL A 173 -22.25 12.01 -10.65
C VAL A 173 -21.33 12.68 -11.68
N TYR A 174 -20.43 11.91 -12.30
CA TYR A 174 -19.83 12.22 -13.60
C TYR A 174 -19.58 10.93 -14.37
#